data_AF-A0A4R6M6T0-F1
#
_entry.id   AF-A0A4R6M6T0-F1
#
_cell.length_a   1.000
_cell.length_b   1.000
_cell.length_c   1.000
_cell.angle_alpha   90.00
_cell.angle_beta   90.00
_cell.angle_gamma   90.00
#
_symmetry.space_group_name_H-M   'P 1'
#
loop_
_entity.id
_entity.type
_entity.pdbx_description
1 polymer ?
#
loop_
_entity_poly.entity_id
_entity_poly.type
_entity_poly.pdbx_seq_one_letter_code
_entity_poly.pdbx_strand_id
1 'polypeptide(L)'
;MNNDFCIISNNCWGAEIYIEREIEYNSPFVGLFIPPLQFVKMANNLPEYLKQELVFKHETQFKEYEELYLKEKYPIALLGDIEIHFLHYKDENEALSKWKRRLSRMPEDASSWFVKACDREINEWPKFIALWNSILYNKVFFSAKKRTGINYLISITESYDNYVTDGKSLYPLSKDYFDVDKWIDSKGSFWRAKNISYKRNLQFLFAKLKYKIKKP
;
A
#
# COMPACT_ATOMS: atom_id res chain seq x y z
N MET A 1 -11.63 -11.00 16.37
CA MET A 1 -10.88 -10.46 15.23
C MET A 1 -10.73 -11.57 14.21
N ASN A 2 -11.08 -11.29 12.96
CA ASN A 2 -10.91 -12.21 11.84
C ASN A 2 -9.42 -12.27 11.44
N ASN A 3 -8.84 -13.48 11.42
CA ASN A 3 -7.45 -13.71 11.01
C ASN A 3 -7.32 -14.31 9.60
N ASP A 4 -8.44 -14.67 8.98
CA ASP A 4 -8.51 -15.17 7.61
C ASP A 4 -8.76 -14.01 6.64
N PHE A 5 -7.71 -13.26 6.35
CA PHE A 5 -7.71 -12.13 5.42
C PHE A 5 -6.37 -11.99 4.72
N CYS A 6 -6.38 -11.37 3.53
CA CYS A 6 -5.19 -10.97 2.80
C CYS A 6 -5.22 -9.46 2.57
N ILE A 7 -4.13 -8.77 2.96
CA ILE A 7 -3.93 -7.36 2.64
C ILE A 7 -3.03 -7.27 1.42
N ILE A 8 -3.57 -6.76 0.32
CA ILE A 8 -2.82 -6.44 -0.89
C ILE A 8 -2.47 -4.95 -0.82
N SER A 9 -1.24 -4.65 -0.45
CA SER A 9 -0.77 -3.27 -0.24
C SER A 9 0.32 -2.94 -1.25
N ASN A 10 0.29 -1.72 -1.79
CA ASN A 10 1.31 -1.23 -2.72
C ASN A 10 2.69 -1.02 -2.07
N ASN A 11 2.78 -1.10 -0.74
CA ASN A 11 4.00 -0.95 0.05
C ASN A 11 3.88 -1.63 1.43
N CYS A 12 4.85 -1.41 2.32
CA CYS A 12 4.96 -2.05 3.63
C CYS A 12 3.83 -1.77 4.64
N TRP A 13 2.84 -0.91 4.34
CA TRP A 13 1.73 -0.61 5.26
C TRP A 13 0.97 -1.86 5.74
N GLY A 14 0.70 -2.80 4.82
CA GLY A 14 -0.12 -3.98 5.13
C GLY A 14 0.54 -4.95 6.10
N ALA A 15 1.88 -4.99 6.14
CA ALA A 15 2.62 -5.89 7.02
C ALA A 15 2.40 -5.57 8.50
N GLU A 16 2.24 -4.29 8.84
CA GLU A 16 2.09 -3.83 10.22
C GLU A 16 0.80 -4.35 10.87
N ILE A 17 -0.25 -4.65 10.09
CA ILE A 17 -1.49 -5.27 10.61
C ILE A 17 -1.21 -6.66 11.17
N TYR A 18 -0.43 -7.47 10.44
CA TYR A 18 -0.10 -8.82 10.86
C TYR A 18 0.86 -8.80 12.06
N ILE A 19 1.82 -7.86 12.08
CA ILE A 19 2.75 -7.67 13.20
C ILE A 19 1.99 -7.27 14.46
N GLU A 20 1.09 -6.28 14.37
CA GLU A 20 0.30 -5.80 15.50
C GLU A 20 -0.65 -6.88 16.05
N ARG A 21 -1.19 -7.73 15.17
CA ARG A 21 -2.06 -8.84 15.55
C ARG A 21 -1.32 -10.12 15.97
N GLU A 22 0.01 -10.14 15.87
CA GLU A 22 0.86 -11.30 16.15
C GLU A 22 0.46 -12.56 15.36
N ILE A 23 0.03 -12.38 14.10
CA ILE A 23 -0.39 -13.47 13.21
C ILE A 23 0.55 -13.63 12.02
N GLU A 24 0.47 -14.80 11.39
CA GLU A 24 1.24 -15.08 10.19
C GLU A 24 0.78 -14.24 8.99
N TYR A 25 1.72 -13.89 8.11
CA TYR A 25 1.42 -13.19 6.86
C TYR A 25 0.64 -14.08 5.87
N ASN A 26 -0.66 -13.85 5.75
CA ASN A 26 -1.54 -14.43 4.73
C ASN A 26 -1.54 -13.61 3.42
N SER A 27 -0.48 -12.81 3.22
CA SER A 27 -0.29 -11.97 2.04
C SER A 27 1.16 -12.05 1.57
N PRO A 28 1.41 -12.22 0.25
CA PRO A 28 2.74 -12.11 -0.33
C PRO A 28 3.24 -10.66 -0.43
N PHE A 29 2.36 -9.65 -0.27
CA PHE A 29 2.63 -8.21 -0.39
C PHE A 29 3.29 -7.61 0.86
N VAL A 30 4.37 -8.22 1.32
CA VAL A 30 5.07 -7.88 2.57
C VAL A 30 6.54 -7.57 2.28
N GLY A 31 7.05 -6.45 2.81
CA GLY A 31 8.44 -6.04 2.64
C GLY A 31 8.83 -5.67 1.21
N LEU A 32 7.84 -5.28 0.40
CA LEU A 32 7.98 -4.92 -1.00
C LEU A 32 7.18 -3.66 -1.30
N PHE A 33 7.44 -3.05 -2.45
CA PHE A 33 6.57 -2.05 -3.04
C PHE A 33 6.32 -2.30 -4.52
N ILE A 34 5.22 -1.76 -5.03
CA ILE A 34 4.81 -1.83 -6.45
C ILE A 34 4.48 -0.41 -6.91
N PRO A 35 4.99 0.04 -8.06
CA PRO A 35 4.71 1.36 -8.62
C PRO A 35 3.19 1.59 -8.74
N PRO A 36 2.64 2.77 -8.37
CA PRO A 36 1.20 2.92 -8.16
C PRO A 36 0.30 2.53 -9.33
N LEU A 37 0.69 2.87 -10.57
CA LEU A 37 -0.07 2.51 -11.77
C LEU A 37 -0.03 1.01 -12.07
N GLN A 38 1.14 0.38 -11.88
CA GLN A 38 1.27 -1.06 -12.02
C GLN A 38 0.47 -1.78 -10.93
N PHE A 39 0.48 -1.27 -9.69
CA PHE A 39 -0.30 -1.83 -8.60
C PHE A 39 -1.81 -1.84 -8.90
N VAL A 40 -2.40 -0.72 -9.35
CA VAL A 40 -3.83 -0.68 -9.67
C VAL A 40 -4.18 -1.47 -10.92
N LYS A 41 -3.26 -1.57 -11.89
CA LYS A 41 -3.40 -2.48 -13.04
C LYS A 41 -3.47 -3.93 -12.58
N MET A 42 -2.52 -4.36 -11.75
CA MET A 42 -2.48 -5.70 -11.18
C MET A 42 -3.74 -6.00 -10.35
N ALA A 43 -4.17 -5.05 -9.52
CA ALA A 43 -5.36 -5.21 -8.67
C ALA A 43 -6.67 -5.39 -9.45
N ASN A 44 -6.75 -4.96 -10.70
CA ASN A 44 -7.93 -5.19 -11.56
C ASN A 44 -7.97 -6.60 -12.16
N ASN A 45 -6.86 -7.33 -12.16
CA ASN A 45 -6.79 -8.70 -12.69
C ASN A 45 -5.95 -9.61 -11.77
N LEU A 46 -6.14 -9.42 -10.47
CA LEU A 46 -5.27 -10.00 -9.45
C LEU A 46 -5.14 -11.53 -9.52
N PRO A 47 -6.22 -12.32 -9.73
CA PRO A 47 -6.11 -13.77 -9.81
C PRO A 47 -5.23 -14.26 -10.96
N GLU A 48 -5.26 -13.58 -12.10
CA GLU A 48 -4.42 -13.95 -13.25
C GLU A 48 -2.96 -13.58 -13.02
N TYR A 49 -2.69 -12.41 -12.41
CA TYR A 49 -1.32 -12.04 -12.05
C TYR A 49 -0.72 -12.97 -11.01
N LEU A 50 -1.48 -13.37 -9.99
CA LEU A 50 -0.99 -14.24 -8.91
C LEU A 50 -0.65 -15.66 -9.38
N LYS A 51 -1.13 -16.10 -10.55
CA LYS A 51 -0.74 -17.38 -11.18
C LYS A 51 0.61 -17.31 -11.91
N GLN A 52 1.11 -16.11 -12.18
CA GLN A 52 2.34 -15.95 -12.96
C GLN A 52 3.58 -16.21 -12.12
N GLU A 53 4.66 -16.58 -12.80
CA GLU A 53 5.97 -16.75 -12.17
C GLU A 53 6.65 -15.40 -11.97
N LEU A 54 7.47 -15.30 -10.91
CA LEU A 54 8.37 -14.18 -10.73
C LEU A 54 9.59 -14.35 -11.63
N VAL A 55 9.85 -13.38 -12.49
CA VAL A 55 11.04 -13.31 -13.34
C VAL A 55 11.96 -12.21 -12.81
N PHE A 56 13.04 -12.58 -12.15
CA PHE A 56 13.97 -11.62 -11.56
C PHE A 56 14.73 -10.81 -12.61
N LYS A 57 15.01 -9.55 -12.25
CA LYS A 57 15.73 -8.56 -13.05
C LYS A 57 16.77 -7.89 -12.16
N HIS A 58 17.83 -7.38 -12.79
CA HIS A 58 18.92 -6.69 -12.10
C HIS A 58 18.90 -5.18 -12.32
N GLU A 59 17.82 -4.65 -12.90
CA GLU A 59 17.57 -3.24 -13.15
C GLU A 59 16.06 -2.94 -13.03
N THR A 60 15.74 -1.70 -12.68
CA THR A 60 14.37 -1.16 -12.63
C THR A 60 14.03 -0.57 -13.99
N GLN A 61 12.80 -0.77 -14.49
CA GLN A 61 12.34 -0.07 -15.69
C GLN A 61 11.90 1.38 -15.41
N PHE A 62 11.77 1.74 -14.13
CA PHE A 62 11.35 3.06 -13.66
C PHE A 62 12.54 3.89 -13.23
N LYS A 63 12.75 5.00 -13.94
CA LYS A 63 13.85 5.93 -13.71
C LYS A 63 13.82 6.53 -12.31
N GLU A 64 12.63 6.79 -11.78
CA GLU A 64 12.42 7.33 -10.42
C GLU A 64 12.91 6.40 -9.30
N TYR A 65 13.09 5.10 -9.57
CA TYR A 65 13.58 4.13 -8.59
C TYR A 65 15.06 3.76 -8.80
N GLU A 66 15.71 4.25 -9.85
CA GLU A 66 17.12 3.95 -10.15
C GLU A 66 18.04 4.37 -9.01
N GLU A 67 17.89 5.60 -8.50
CA GLU A 67 18.75 6.12 -7.41
C GLU A 67 18.60 5.27 -6.14
N LEU A 68 17.35 4.92 -5.78
CA LEU A 68 17.08 4.04 -4.64
C LEU A 68 17.75 2.69 -4.82
N TYR A 69 17.59 2.08 -6.00
CA TYR A 69 18.15 0.77 -6.31
C TYR A 69 19.68 0.75 -6.43
N LEU A 70 20.30 1.89 -6.79
CA LEU A 70 21.75 2.04 -6.79
C LEU A 70 22.30 2.20 -5.37
N LYS A 71 21.55 2.89 -4.49
CA LYS A 71 21.93 3.11 -3.09
C LYS A 71 21.78 1.84 -2.25
N GLU A 72 20.73 1.07 -2.48
CA GLU A 72 20.41 -0.14 -1.75
C GLU A 72 19.98 -1.23 -2.75
N LYS A 73 20.82 -2.25 -2.90
CA LYS A 73 20.52 -3.38 -3.79
C LYS A 73 19.55 -4.33 -3.11
N TYR A 74 18.46 -4.62 -3.81
CA TYR A 74 17.42 -5.57 -3.38
C TYR A 74 16.85 -6.30 -4.62
N PRO A 75 16.20 -7.46 -4.48
CA PRO A 75 15.64 -8.18 -5.62
C PRO A 75 14.53 -7.39 -6.31
N ILE A 76 14.57 -7.34 -7.64
CA ILE A 76 13.48 -6.84 -8.48
C ILE A 76 12.97 -8.02 -9.30
N ALA A 77 11.65 -8.20 -9.39
CA ALA A 77 11.09 -9.20 -10.28
C ALA A 77 9.87 -8.68 -11.03
N LEU A 78 9.63 -9.28 -12.19
CA LEU A 78 8.40 -9.12 -12.94
C LEU A 78 7.41 -10.22 -12.55
N LEU A 79 6.19 -9.84 -12.22
CA LEU A 79 5.02 -10.71 -12.19
C LEU A 79 4.20 -10.43 -13.46
N GLY A 80 4.55 -11.15 -14.52
CA GLY A 80 4.14 -10.78 -15.88
C GLY A 80 4.80 -9.49 -16.33
N ASP A 81 4.02 -8.42 -16.39
CA ASP A 81 4.48 -7.07 -16.77
C ASP A 81 4.46 -6.08 -15.60
N ILE A 82 4.30 -6.58 -14.37
CA ILE A 82 4.29 -5.79 -13.13
C ILE A 82 5.64 -5.92 -12.45
N GLU A 83 6.35 -4.81 -12.26
CA GLU A 83 7.60 -4.75 -11.51
C GLU A 83 7.33 -4.67 -10.01
N ILE A 84 7.96 -5.59 -9.28
CA ILE A 84 7.86 -5.70 -7.84
C ILE A 84 9.26 -5.50 -7.26
N HIS A 85 9.38 -4.54 -6.34
CA HIS A 85 10.62 -4.21 -5.66
C HIS A 85 10.60 -4.86 -4.27
N PHE A 86 11.40 -5.90 -4.06
CA PHE A 86 11.48 -6.66 -2.81
C PHE A 86 12.45 -6.00 -1.81
N LEU A 87 12.12 -4.78 -1.38
CA LEU A 87 12.99 -3.88 -0.60
C LEU A 87 13.59 -4.49 0.68
N HIS A 88 12.88 -5.41 1.37
CA HIS A 88 13.35 -6.00 2.63
C HIS A 88 13.79 -7.46 2.50
N TYR A 89 14.33 -7.82 1.34
CA TYR A 89 14.80 -9.16 1.04
C TYR A 89 16.27 -9.12 0.68
N LYS A 90 17.02 -10.09 1.21
CA LYS A 90 18.46 -10.22 1.01
C LYS A 90 18.80 -10.59 -0.43
N ASP A 91 18.04 -11.52 -1.02
CA ASP A 91 18.31 -12.10 -2.33
C ASP A 91 17.04 -12.68 -2.99
N GLU A 92 17.17 -13.04 -4.27
CA GLU A 92 16.09 -13.56 -5.11
C GLU A 92 15.49 -14.86 -4.55
N ASN A 93 16.32 -15.72 -3.94
CA ASN A 93 15.87 -16.97 -3.34
C ASN A 93 14.97 -16.71 -2.13
N GLU A 94 15.36 -15.78 -1.26
CA GLU A 94 14.54 -15.36 -0.12
C GLU A 94 13.21 -14.75 -0.60
N ALA A 95 13.25 -13.88 -1.60
CA ALA A 95 12.07 -13.26 -2.19
C ALA A 95 11.11 -14.31 -2.76
N LEU A 96 11.60 -15.21 -3.61
CA LEU A 96 10.80 -16.26 -4.24
C LEU A 96 10.21 -17.23 -3.21
N SER A 97 11.02 -17.68 -2.25
CA SER A 97 10.59 -18.63 -1.20
C SER A 97 9.48 -18.03 -0.34
N LYS A 98 9.67 -16.81 0.15
CA LYS A 98 8.66 -16.12 0.96
C LYS A 98 7.42 -15.75 0.16
N TRP A 99 7.56 -15.33 -1.10
CA TRP A 99 6.43 -15.06 -2.00
C TRP A 99 5.56 -16.31 -2.17
N LYS A 100 6.14 -17.43 -2.62
CA LYS A 100 5.41 -18.69 -2.82
C LYS A 100 4.74 -19.20 -1.54
N ARG A 101 5.47 -19.19 -0.41
CA ARG A 101 4.93 -19.64 0.89
C ARG A 101 3.78 -18.76 1.39
N ARG A 102 3.83 -17.45 1.15
CA ARG A 102 2.76 -16.52 1.58
C ARG A 102 1.57 -16.54 0.63
N LEU A 103 1.84 -16.71 -0.66
CA LEU A 103 0.82 -16.91 -1.68
C LEU A 103 -0.05 -18.14 -1.37
N SER A 104 0.57 -19.25 -0.94
CA SER A 104 -0.16 -20.46 -0.54
C SER A 104 -0.99 -20.32 0.74
N ARG A 105 -0.86 -19.22 1.47
CA ARG A 105 -1.66 -18.90 2.67
C ARG A 105 -2.72 -17.83 2.40
N MET A 106 -2.79 -17.31 1.17
CA MET A 106 -3.86 -16.37 0.83
C MET A 106 -5.22 -17.09 0.97
N PRO A 107 -6.23 -16.43 1.56
CA PRO A 107 -7.58 -16.99 1.61
C PRO A 107 -8.10 -17.24 0.19
N GLU A 108 -8.78 -18.37 -0.03
CA GLU A 108 -9.37 -18.70 -1.33
C GLU A 108 -10.55 -17.78 -1.67
N ASP A 109 -11.34 -17.38 -0.66
CA ASP A 109 -12.44 -16.45 -0.80
C ASP A 109 -11.92 -15.02 -0.99
N ALA A 110 -12.08 -14.49 -2.21
CA ALA A 110 -11.65 -13.16 -2.57
C ALA A 110 -12.42 -12.03 -1.83
N SER A 111 -13.52 -12.33 -1.14
CA SER A 111 -14.16 -11.36 -0.23
C SER A 111 -13.31 -11.03 1.01
N SER A 112 -12.34 -11.90 1.32
CA SER A 112 -11.32 -11.70 2.36
C SER A 112 -10.06 -11.01 1.83
N TRP A 113 -10.07 -10.49 0.60
CA TRP A 113 -8.97 -9.73 0.01
C TRP A 113 -9.22 -8.22 0.12
N PHE A 114 -8.22 -7.52 0.64
CA PHE A 114 -8.32 -6.12 1.02
C PHE A 114 -7.20 -5.31 0.38
N VAL A 115 -7.55 -4.41 -0.54
CA VAL A 115 -6.62 -3.62 -1.33
C VAL A 115 -6.35 -2.28 -0.65
N LYS A 116 -5.07 -1.95 -0.45
CA LYS A 116 -4.64 -0.63 0.05
C LYS A 116 -3.67 0.00 -0.93
N ALA A 117 -3.90 1.27 -1.25
CA ALA A 117 -2.93 2.13 -1.93
C ALA A 117 -2.80 3.50 -1.25
N CYS A 118 -1.79 4.27 -1.64
CA CYS A 118 -1.62 5.66 -1.20
C CYS A 118 -1.07 6.54 -2.32
N ASP A 119 -1.12 7.87 -2.13
CA ASP A 119 -0.85 8.86 -3.17
C ASP A 119 0.61 9.18 -3.48
N ARG A 120 1.54 8.44 -2.89
CA ARG A 120 2.98 8.60 -3.15
C ARG A 120 3.29 8.17 -4.60
N GLU A 121 4.10 8.97 -5.29
CA GLU A 121 4.63 8.68 -6.64
C GLU A 121 3.59 8.56 -7.77
N ILE A 122 2.34 8.97 -7.56
CA ILE A 122 1.34 9.01 -8.63
C ILE A 122 1.56 10.23 -9.53
N ASN A 123 1.94 9.97 -10.78
CA ASN A 123 2.13 10.98 -11.84
C ASN A 123 0.95 11.06 -12.83
N GLU A 124 0.34 9.94 -13.24
CA GLU A 124 -0.81 9.89 -14.15
C GLU A 124 -2.16 9.75 -13.39
N TRP A 125 -2.59 10.83 -12.74
CA TRP A 125 -3.80 10.82 -11.91
C TRP A 125 -5.07 10.33 -12.62
N PRO A 126 -5.45 10.82 -13.83
CA PRO A 126 -6.68 10.37 -14.48
C PRO A 126 -6.72 8.85 -14.71
N LYS A 127 -5.60 8.28 -15.16
CA LYS A 127 -5.45 6.84 -15.41
C LYS A 127 -5.48 6.04 -14.10
N PHE A 128 -4.77 6.52 -13.08
CA PHE A 128 -4.81 5.92 -11.75
C PHE A 128 -6.23 5.88 -11.20
N ILE A 129 -6.96 7.00 -11.28
CA ILE A 129 -8.33 7.10 -10.74
C ILE A 129 -9.27 6.13 -11.47
N ALA A 130 -9.18 6.05 -12.80
CA ALA A 130 -10.00 5.12 -13.58
C ALA A 130 -9.77 3.66 -13.13
N LEU A 131 -8.51 3.23 -13.07
CA LEU A 131 -8.14 1.88 -12.64
C LEU A 131 -8.47 1.62 -11.16
N TRP A 132 -8.20 2.58 -10.27
CA TRP A 132 -8.51 2.45 -8.86
C TRP A 132 -10.00 2.24 -8.65
N ASN A 133 -10.84 3.03 -9.33
CA ASN A 133 -12.28 2.98 -9.18
C ASN A 133 -12.87 1.65 -9.69
N SER A 134 -12.27 1.02 -10.71
CA SER A 134 -12.73 -0.25 -11.27
C SER A 134 -12.40 -1.49 -10.43
N ILE A 135 -11.49 -1.40 -9.45
CA ILE A 135 -11.15 -2.53 -8.55
C ILE A 135 -12.42 -3.00 -7.80
N LEU A 136 -12.75 -4.28 -7.89
CA LEU A 136 -13.96 -4.84 -7.26
C LEU A 136 -13.75 -5.34 -5.82
N TYR A 137 -12.51 -5.43 -5.37
CA TYR A 137 -12.17 -5.82 -4.01
C TYR A 137 -12.50 -4.72 -2.99
N ASN A 138 -12.64 -5.14 -1.73
CA ASN A 138 -12.63 -4.22 -0.60
C ASN A 138 -11.36 -3.37 -0.65
N LYS A 139 -11.49 -2.05 -0.70
CA LYS A 139 -10.35 -1.17 -0.96
C LYS A 139 -10.36 0.10 -0.13
N VAL A 140 -9.16 0.64 0.13
CA VAL A 140 -8.96 1.94 0.77
C VAL A 140 -7.78 2.68 0.14
N PHE A 141 -7.96 3.98 -0.10
CA PHE A 141 -6.92 4.84 -0.65
C PHE A 141 -6.57 5.96 0.32
N PHE A 142 -5.32 6.06 0.74
CA PHE A 142 -4.87 7.15 1.61
C PHE A 142 -4.25 8.28 0.80
N SER A 143 -4.71 9.51 1.01
CA SER A 143 -4.14 10.69 0.35
C SER A 143 -3.98 11.86 1.31
N ALA A 144 -2.91 12.63 1.16
CA ALA A 144 -2.70 13.87 1.93
C ALA A 144 -3.60 15.00 1.43
N LYS A 145 -4.09 14.91 0.20
CA LYS A 145 -4.99 15.88 -0.41
C LYS A 145 -6.39 15.30 -0.52
N LYS A 146 -7.38 16.17 -0.30
CA LYS A 146 -8.73 15.89 -0.79
C LYS A 146 -8.68 15.87 -2.32
N ARG A 147 -9.11 14.75 -2.91
CA ARG A 147 -9.22 14.57 -4.36
C ARG A 147 -10.64 14.11 -4.66
N THR A 148 -11.21 14.67 -5.71
CA THR A 148 -12.56 14.30 -6.17
C THR A 148 -12.49 13.06 -7.07
N GLY A 149 -13.58 12.31 -7.13
CA GLY A 149 -13.71 11.17 -8.04
C GLY A 149 -12.89 9.93 -7.67
N ILE A 150 -12.28 9.86 -6.48
CA ILE A 150 -11.59 8.66 -6.00
C ILE A 150 -12.46 7.93 -4.99
N ASN A 151 -12.92 6.73 -5.34
CA ASN A 151 -13.73 5.91 -4.46
C ASN A 151 -12.88 5.45 -3.26
N TYR A 152 -13.49 5.35 -2.08
CA TYR A 152 -12.82 4.83 -0.88
C TYR A 152 -11.58 5.64 -0.43
N LEU A 153 -11.54 6.94 -0.73
CA LEU A 153 -10.45 7.84 -0.33
C LEU A 153 -10.60 8.28 1.14
N ILE A 154 -9.52 8.18 1.90
CA ILE A 154 -9.36 8.75 3.23
C ILE A 154 -8.28 9.83 3.18
N SER A 155 -8.69 11.05 3.53
CA SER A 155 -7.78 12.20 3.58
C SER A 155 -7.03 12.26 4.90
N ILE A 156 -5.73 11.97 4.86
CA ILE A 156 -4.81 12.07 6.01
C ILE A 156 -4.04 13.38 5.87
N THR A 157 -4.59 14.46 6.41
CA THR A 157 -4.04 15.82 6.27
C THR A 157 -2.77 16.05 7.09
N GLU A 158 -2.49 15.16 8.05
CA GLU A 158 -1.27 15.14 8.87
C GLU A 158 -0.04 14.64 8.09
N SER A 159 0.25 15.30 6.96
CA SER A 159 1.47 15.09 6.16
C SER A 159 2.24 16.38 5.97
N TYR A 160 3.57 16.31 5.94
CA TYR A 160 4.43 17.45 5.63
C TYR A 160 4.53 17.72 4.12
N ASP A 161 4.22 16.73 3.30
CA ASP A 161 4.30 16.79 1.84
C ASP A 161 2.92 16.92 1.18
N ASN A 162 2.88 16.72 -0.14
CA ASN A 162 1.67 16.67 -0.96
C ASN A 162 1.08 15.25 -1.09
N TYR A 163 1.71 14.28 -0.44
CA TYR A 163 1.34 12.87 -0.36
C TYR A 163 1.48 12.39 1.10
N VAL A 164 0.84 11.28 1.48
CA VAL A 164 0.94 10.74 2.85
C VAL A 164 2.33 10.18 3.13
N THR A 165 2.73 10.11 4.40
CA THR A 165 3.96 9.38 4.76
C THR A 165 3.87 7.91 4.30
N ASP A 166 5.02 7.24 4.16
CA ASP A 166 5.07 5.93 3.49
C ASP A 166 5.02 4.74 4.46
N GLY A 167 4.51 3.62 3.96
CA GLY A 167 4.63 2.27 4.52
C GLY A 167 4.36 2.18 6.01
N LYS A 168 5.39 1.77 6.75
CA LYS A 168 5.35 1.57 8.22
C LYS A 168 4.96 2.82 8.98
N SER A 169 5.44 3.99 8.57
CA SER A 169 5.12 5.26 9.24
C SER A 169 3.67 5.68 9.03
N LEU A 170 3.05 5.25 7.93
CA LEU A 170 1.66 5.54 7.63
C LEU A 170 0.71 4.72 8.51
N TYR A 171 1.08 3.48 8.84
CA TYR A 171 0.20 2.57 9.59
C TYR A 171 -0.34 3.17 10.89
N PRO A 172 0.50 3.59 11.87
CA PRO A 172 0.01 4.14 13.12
C PRO A 172 -0.83 5.41 12.92
N LEU A 173 -0.42 6.30 12.00
CA LEU A 173 -1.16 7.51 11.68
C LEU A 173 -2.54 7.19 11.07
N SER A 174 -2.60 6.22 10.16
CA SER A 174 -3.84 5.86 9.47
C SER A 174 -4.93 5.37 10.42
N LYS A 175 -4.57 4.76 11.57
CA LYS A 175 -5.54 4.27 12.58
C LYS A 175 -6.36 5.38 13.23
N ASP A 176 -5.85 6.61 13.23
CA ASP A 176 -6.60 7.79 13.70
C ASP A 176 -7.69 8.24 12.73
N TYR A 177 -7.55 7.87 11.46
CA TYR A 177 -8.46 8.22 10.38
C TYR A 177 -9.31 7.05 9.90
N PHE A 178 -8.92 5.81 10.21
CA PHE A 178 -9.47 4.60 9.65
C PHE A 178 -9.49 3.48 10.68
N ASP A 179 -10.61 2.76 10.78
CA ASP A 179 -10.73 1.59 11.63
C ASP A 179 -10.42 0.33 10.83
N VAL A 180 -9.14 -0.07 10.83
CA VAL A 180 -8.67 -1.22 10.05
C VAL A 180 -9.26 -2.53 10.55
N ASP A 181 -9.44 -2.68 11.86
CA ASP A 181 -10.00 -3.91 12.44
C ASP A 181 -11.45 -4.07 12.08
N LYS A 182 -12.25 -3.01 12.22
CA LYS A 182 -13.64 -3.02 11.79
C LYS A 182 -13.78 -3.23 10.28
N TRP A 183 -12.88 -2.66 9.48
CA TRP A 183 -12.88 -2.86 8.03
C TRP A 183 -12.68 -4.34 7.66
N ILE A 184 -11.71 -5.01 8.30
CA ILE A 184 -11.43 -6.43 8.09
C ILE A 184 -12.58 -7.31 8.62
N ASP A 185 -12.99 -7.08 9.87
CA ASP A 185 -14.01 -7.91 10.54
C ASP A 185 -15.40 -7.78 9.89
N SER A 186 -15.66 -6.67 9.21
CA SER A 186 -16.91 -6.44 8.48
C SER A 186 -16.89 -6.88 7.01
N LYS A 187 -15.80 -7.51 6.54
CA LYS A 187 -15.57 -7.78 5.11
C LYS A 187 -15.80 -6.52 4.24
N GLY A 188 -15.34 -5.38 4.74
CA GLY A 188 -15.42 -4.09 4.07
C GLY A 188 -16.77 -3.36 4.14
N SER A 189 -17.79 -3.90 4.80
CA SER A 189 -19.12 -3.27 4.85
C SER A 189 -19.23 -2.06 5.81
N PHE A 190 -18.33 -1.92 6.79
CA PHE A 190 -18.40 -0.86 7.81
C PHE A 190 -17.11 -0.05 7.96
N TRP A 191 -16.58 0.49 6.86
CA TRP A 191 -15.52 1.51 6.95
C TRP A 191 -16.12 2.92 6.84
N ARG A 192 -15.95 3.73 7.88
CA ARG A 192 -16.17 5.18 7.79
C ARG A 192 -14.89 5.86 8.21
N ALA A 193 -14.52 6.92 7.50
CA ALA A 193 -13.42 7.77 7.93
C ALA A 193 -13.72 8.36 9.31
N LYS A 194 -12.77 8.27 10.22
CA LYS A 194 -12.83 8.91 11.53
C LYS A 194 -12.59 10.40 11.33
N ASN A 195 -13.39 11.23 12.02
CA ASN A 195 -13.15 12.66 12.06
C ASN A 195 -12.08 12.96 13.09
N ILE A 196 -11.01 13.63 12.68
CA ILE A 196 -10.02 14.17 13.61
C ILE A 196 -10.55 15.46 14.23
N SER A 197 -10.24 15.66 15.51
CA SER A 197 -10.63 16.89 16.22
C SER A 197 -10.03 18.13 15.56
N TYR A 198 -10.82 19.21 15.51
CA TYR A 198 -10.38 20.51 14.99
C TYR A 198 -9.09 21.00 15.66
N LYS A 199 -8.97 20.79 16.99
CA LYS A 199 -7.78 21.14 17.77
C LYS A 199 -6.51 20.43 17.27
N ARG A 200 -6.58 19.11 17.04
CA ARG A 200 -5.43 18.34 16.52
C ARG A 200 -5.03 18.80 15.12
N ASN A 201 -6.02 19.01 14.25
CA ASN A 201 -5.76 19.51 12.90
C ASN A 201 -5.05 20.88 12.92
N LEU A 202 -5.50 21.82 13.75
CA LEU A 202 -4.83 23.11 13.93
C LEU A 202 -3.40 22.96 14.45
N GLN A 203 -3.18 22.14 15.48
CA GLN A 203 -1.85 21.88 16.03
C GLN A 203 -0.88 21.37 14.96
N PHE A 204 -1.34 20.44 14.12
CA PHE A 204 -0.53 19.95 13.01
C PHE A 204 -0.25 21.03 11.96
N LEU A 205 -1.25 21.84 11.58
CA LEU A 205 -1.06 22.93 10.62
C LEU A 205 0.00 23.94 11.11
N PHE A 206 0.00 24.29 12.40
CA PHE A 206 1.04 25.12 13.00
C PHE A 206 2.42 24.45 12.97
N ALA A 207 2.51 23.15 13.27
CA ALA A 207 3.75 22.40 13.19
C ALA A 207 4.30 22.34 11.75
N LYS A 208 3.43 22.08 10.76
CA LYS A 208 3.78 22.06 9.33
C LYS A 208 4.26 23.42 8.84
N LEU A 209 3.60 24.52 9.27
CA LEU A 209 4.04 25.88 8.92
C LEU A 209 5.45 26.16 9.47
N LYS A 210 5.70 25.84 10.75
CA LYS A 210 7.03 25.99 11.37
C LYS A 210 8.09 25.14 10.66
N TYR A 211 7.76 23.91 10.28
CA TYR A 211 8.66 23.04 9.53
C TYR A 211 9.02 23.63 8.16
N LYS A 212 8.05 24.17 7.43
CA LYS A 212 8.29 24.80 6.11
C LYS A 212 9.16 26.06 6.20
N ILE A 213 9.00 26.85 7.26
CA ILE A 213 9.82 28.06 7.48
C ILE A 213 11.28 27.69 7.81
N LYS A 214 11.52 26.56 8.46
CA LYS A 214 12.85 26.08 8.85
C LYS A 214 13.57 25.29 7.77
N LYS A 215 12.88 24.88 6.70
CA LYS A 215 13.51 24.17 5.58
C LYS A 215 14.30 25.22 4.76
N PRO A 216 15.63 25.05 4.59
CA PRO A 216 16.42 25.95 3.76
C PRO A 216 15.96 25.90 2.29
#